data_AF-A0A9D7N936-F1
#
_entry.id   AF-A0A9D7N936-F1
#
_cell.length_a   1.000
_cell.length_b   1.000
_cell.length_c   1.000
_cell.angle_alpha   90.00
_cell.angle_beta   90.00
_cell.angle_gamma   90.00
#
_symmetry.space_group_name_H-M   'P 1'
#
loop_
_entity.id
_entity.type
_entity.pdbx_description
1 polymer ?
#
loop_
_entity_poly.entity_id
_entity_poly.type
_entity_poly.pdbx_seq_one_letter_code
_entity_poly.pdbx_strand_id
1 'polypeptide(L)'
;MKILARITALTALLLGAALSLPAQEPAPPAKPPPGVPPIQHWLVRGPFPLPRGGDPLARGGIDEEKEKPEPRKPWTAVRSPRSKLKPFTGVDRAGESGIIYVSGHLHLREERELLLWIGSRSPLRLWLDGKARDFPAQTEEGSTALRPLRLQLDRGAHCWLIKLARTSAREPELEVFFSALDGSSLDEVAFTLSSAAPTPMDWVRSSAPALSPAQLFEQLPQLEKLDLGFDKESDADQLAIVGGAHDYLPTVLPATRAPRTYDGLAPPSGARGVLVSHPVAAELSLRLYAKLTIPAKSPRLELRAAAEHERSEGKGDCLLRVAVFDGGELQAIGREVIGPRGDPPRAGWQDLSFDLAAYAGRTVLLEVECASGGPRGDYHFDHLFLDSLRLR
;
A
#
# COMPACT_ATOMS: atom_id res chain seq x y z
N MET A 1 31.82 53.64 24.92
CA MET A 1 32.27 52.24 24.65
C MET A 1 31.75 51.17 25.63
N LYS A 2 31.32 51.47 26.88
CA LYS A 2 30.82 50.45 27.83
C LYS A 2 29.37 49.96 27.59
N ILE A 3 28.61 50.62 26.72
CA ILE A 3 27.20 50.27 26.45
C ILE A 3 27.07 49.22 25.33
N LEU A 4 27.98 49.21 24.36
CA LEU A 4 27.95 48.25 23.25
C LEU A 4 28.26 46.81 23.71
N ALA A 5 29.16 46.64 24.70
CA ALA A 5 29.51 45.33 25.26
C ALA A 5 28.39 44.67 26.08
N ARG A 6 27.41 45.44 26.59
CA ARG A 6 26.26 44.89 27.32
C ARG A 6 25.14 44.39 26.40
N ILE A 7 25.05 44.92 25.18
CA ILE A 7 24.06 44.47 24.20
C ILE A 7 24.49 43.12 23.60
N THR A 8 25.79 42.93 23.32
CA THR A 8 26.30 41.64 22.80
C THR A 8 26.17 40.49 23.81
N ALA A 9 26.29 40.77 25.11
CA ALA A 9 26.10 39.76 26.16
C ALA A 9 24.61 39.34 26.34
N LEU A 10 23.66 40.24 26.07
CA LEU A 10 22.23 39.91 26.15
C LEU A 10 21.76 39.10 24.94
N THR A 11 22.31 39.33 23.75
CA THR A 11 22.04 38.50 22.56
C THR A 11 22.65 37.10 22.68
N ALA A 12 23.80 36.95 23.32
CA ALA A 12 24.42 35.65 23.58
C ALA A 12 23.70 34.82 24.66
N LEU A 13 23.06 35.46 25.66
CA LEU A 13 22.26 34.75 26.66
C LEU A 13 20.89 34.28 26.16
N LEU A 14 20.31 34.96 25.17
CA LEU A 14 19.04 34.56 24.56
C LEU A 14 19.18 33.45 23.49
N LEU A 15 20.39 33.20 23.00
CA LEU A 15 20.71 32.10 22.07
C LEU A 15 21.21 30.82 22.77
N GLY A 16 21.43 30.85 24.09
CA GLY A 16 21.99 29.72 24.85
C GLY A 16 20.97 28.88 25.64
N ALA A 17 19.73 29.36 25.81
CA ALA A 17 18.67 28.58 26.42
C ALA A 17 17.87 27.86 25.33
N ALA A 18 18.42 26.75 24.83
CA ALA A 18 17.58 25.74 24.20
C ALA A 18 16.57 25.31 25.27
N LEU A 19 15.37 25.87 25.22
CA LEU A 19 14.23 25.39 25.99
C LEU A 19 14.07 23.93 25.59
N SER A 20 14.60 23.01 26.40
CA SER A 20 14.20 21.62 26.38
C SER A 20 12.70 21.64 26.66
N LEU A 21 11.92 21.57 25.59
CA LEU A 21 10.51 21.31 25.70
C LEU A 21 10.37 20.05 26.55
N PRO A 22 9.49 20.04 27.57
CA PRO A 22 9.27 18.85 28.37
C PRO A 22 9.00 17.69 27.43
N ALA A 23 9.64 16.54 27.70
CA ALA A 23 9.40 15.33 26.94
C ALA A 23 7.88 15.10 26.91
N GLN A 24 7.29 15.35 25.75
CA GLN A 24 5.84 15.30 25.58
C GLN A 24 5.43 13.85 25.87
N GLU A 25 4.55 13.65 26.86
CA GLU A 25 4.02 12.32 27.13
C GLU A 25 3.48 11.74 25.81
N PRO A 26 3.84 10.49 25.48
CA PRO A 26 3.39 9.88 24.24
C PRO A 26 1.87 9.88 24.25
N ALA A 27 1.28 10.49 23.22
CA ALA A 27 -0.16 10.45 23.01
C ALA A 27 -0.66 9.00 23.08
N PRO A 28 -1.88 8.76 23.60
CA PRO A 28 -2.42 7.42 23.71
C PRO A 28 -2.43 6.73 22.33
N PRO A 29 -2.37 5.39 22.31
CA PRO A 29 -2.41 4.63 21.07
C PRO A 29 -3.64 5.03 20.25
N ALA A 30 -3.40 5.48 19.02
CA ALA A 30 -4.42 5.94 18.11
C ALA A 30 -4.45 5.07 16.86
N LYS A 31 -5.62 4.98 16.23
CA LYS A 31 -5.72 4.50 14.85
C LYS A 31 -4.96 5.48 13.95
N PRO A 32 -4.39 5.04 12.81
CA PRO A 32 -3.83 5.98 11.87
C PRO A 32 -4.98 6.90 11.41
N PRO A 33 -4.71 8.19 11.16
CA PRO A 33 -5.72 9.08 10.65
C PRO A 33 -6.35 8.53 9.36
N PRO A 34 -7.67 8.67 9.17
CA PRO A 34 -8.32 8.26 7.93
C PRO A 34 -7.63 8.90 6.72
N GLY A 35 -7.36 8.10 5.68
CA GLY A 35 -6.75 8.57 4.44
C GLY A 35 -5.22 8.55 4.39
N VAL A 36 -4.53 8.17 5.47
CA VAL A 36 -3.08 7.92 5.42
C VAL A 36 -2.82 6.51 4.89
N PRO A 37 -2.18 6.36 3.71
CA PRO A 37 -1.96 5.04 3.15
C PRO A 37 -0.88 4.26 3.94
N PRO A 38 -1.09 2.96 4.19
CA PRO A 38 -0.04 2.10 4.73
C PRO A 38 1.09 1.90 3.73
N ILE A 39 2.30 1.59 4.23
CA ILE A 39 3.36 1.05 3.37
C ILE A 39 2.93 -0.34 2.87
N GLN A 40 2.93 -0.50 1.55
CA GLN A 40 2.55 -1.75 0.89
C GLN A 40 3.74 -2.51 0.29
N HIS A 41 4.90 -1.89 0.11
CA HIS A 41 6.07 -2.52 -0.49
C HIS A 41 7.20 -2.59 0.53
N TRP A 42 7.80 -3.76 0.64
CA TRP A 42 8.82 -4.03 1.65
C TRP A 42 9.99 -4.79 1.04
N LEU A 43 11.20 -4.48 1.50
CA LEU A 43 12.33 -5.40 1.43
C LEU A 43 12.33 -6.25 2.69
N VAL A 44 12.47 -7.56 2.52
CA VAL A 44 12.47 -8.51 3.64
C VAL A 44 13.70 -9.39 3.59
N ARG A 45 14.28 -9.65 4.76
CA ARG A 45 15.36 -10.60 4.96
C ARG A 45 15.13 -11.41 6.23
N GLY A 46 15.19 -12.74 6.14
CA GLY A 46 14.97 -13.64 7.27
C GLY A 46 14.17 -14.90 6.91
N PRO A 47 13.82 -15.73 7.92
CA PRO A 47 14.05 -15.51 9.33
C PRO A 47 15.48 -15.91 9.73
N PHE A 48 16.01 -15.28 10.76
CA PHE A 48 17.24 -15.69 11.44
C PHE A 48 16.89 -16.38 12.77
N PRO A 49 17.73 -17.29 13.28
CA PRO A 49 17.52 -17.88 14.60
C PRO A 49 17.48 -16.81 15.69
N LEU A 50 16.64 -17.00 16.72
CA LEU A 50 16.69 -16.17 17.92
C LEU A 50 18.03 -16.37 18.66
N PRO A 51 18.63 -15.32 19.24
CA PRO A 51 19.78 -15.46 20.13
C PRO A 51 19.46 -16.37 21.31
N ARG A 52 20.40 -17.23 21.73
CA ARG A 52 20.23 -18.05 22.94
C ARG A 52 20.41 -17.18 24.18
N GLY A 53 19.36 -17.04 24.99
CA GLY A 53 19.46 -16.49 26.35
C GLY A 53 19.74 -14.98 26.43
N GLY A 54 19.02 -14.15 25.68
CA GLY A 54 19.15 -12.70 25.74
C GLY A 54 17.98 -11.97 25.10
N ASP A 55 18.09 -10.64 25.02
CA ASP A 55 17.13 -9.80 24.31
C ASP A 55 17.17 -10.13 22.79
N PRO A 56 16.06 -10.62 22.18
CA PRO A 56 16.03 -10.92 20.75
C PRO A 56 16.21 -9.67 19.86
N LEU A 57 16.05 -8.47 20.42
CA LEU A 57 16.26 -7.19 19.75
C LEU A 57 17.64 -6.58 20.01
N ALA A 58 18.50 -7.25 20.79
CA ALA A 58 19.90 -6.90 20.87
C ALA A 58 20.53 -6.96 19.47
N ARG A 59 21.57 -6.14 19.22
CA ARG A 59 22.27 -6.11 17.93
C ARG A 59 22.73 -7.53 17.55
N GLY A 60 22.56 -7.90 16.29
CA GLY A 60 23.05 -9.19 15.78
C GLY A 60 22.17 -9.81 14.69
N GLY A 61 22.77 -10.64 13.85
CA GLY A 61 22.15 -11.23 12.64
C GLY A 61 22.60 -10.52 11.37
N ILE A 62 22.64 -9.18 11.38
CA ILE A 62 23.27 -8.31 10.36
C ILE A 62 23.93 -7.11 11.05
N ASP A 63 24.71 -6.30 10.31
CA ASP A 63 25.24 -5.02 10.80
C ASP A 63 24.18 -3.93 10.55
N GLU A 64 23.24 -3.77 11.49
CA GLU A 64 22.04 -2.93 11.30
C GLU A 64 22.37 -1.45 11.03
N GLU A 65 23.55 -0.97 11.42
CA GLU A 65 23.98 0.42 11.23
C GLU A 65 24.57 0.69 9.85
N LYS A 66 25.07 -0.36 9.17
CA LYS A 66 25.72 -0.26 7.86
C LYS A 66 24.93 -0.92 6.74
N GLU A 67 23.85 -1.61 7.07
CA GLU A 67 23.03 -2.29 6.09
C GLU A 67 22.48 -1.29 5.07
N LYS A 68 22.55 -1.66 3.79
CA LYS A 68 21.96 -0.91 2.67
C LYS A 68 21.03 -1.85 1.90
N PRO A 69 19.79 -2.04 2.38
CA PRO A 69 18.84 -2.95 1.77
C PRO A 69 18.57 -2.55 0.31
N GLU A 70 18.56 -3.52 -0.60
CA GLU A 70 18.29 -3.30 -2.02
C GLU A 70 17.48 -4.50 -2.54
N PRO A 71 16.71 -4.40 -3.65
CA PRO A 71 15.82 -5.47 -4.14
C PRO A 71 16.60 -6.58 -4.86
N ARG A 72 17.55 -7.19 -4.15
CA ARG A 72 18.41 -8.29 -4.61
C ARG A 72 18.80 -9.15 -3.41
N LYS A 73 19.16 -10.41 -3.67
CA LYS A 73 19.63 -11.32 -2.61
C LYS A 73 20.70 -10.65 -1.72
N PRO A 74 20.58 -10.74 -0.39
CA PRO A 74 19.67 -11.60 0.39
C PRO A 74 18.28 -11.01 0.68
N TRP A 75 17.95 -9.83 0.15
CA TRP A 75 16.67 -9.17 0.34
C TRP A 75 15.67 -9.57 -0.74
N THR A 76 14.43 -9.77 -0.32
CA THR A 76 13.30 -10.09 -1.19
C THR A 76 12.31 -8.95 -1.16
N ALA A 77 11.97 -8.41 -2.33
CA ALA A 77 10.86 -7.47 -2.48
C ALA A 77 9.54 -8.22 -2.26
N VAL A 78 8.67 -7.68 -1.42
CA VAL A 78 7.33 -8.23 -1.17
C VAL A 78 6.30 -7.12 -1.17
N ARG A 79 5.09 -7.46 -1.59
CA ARG A 79 3.92 -6.59 -1.52
C ARG A 79 2.97 -7.09 -0.43
N SER A 80 2.52 -6.19 0.43
CA SER A 80 1.50 -6.42 1.44
C SER A 80 0.30 -5.51 1.16
N PRO A 81 -0.93 -6.05 1.12
CA PRO A 81 -2.12 -5.27 0.77
C PRO A 81 -2.53 -4.19 1.78
N ARG A 82 -2.21 -4.31 3.08
CA ARG A 82 -2.58 -3.28 4.07
C ARG A 82 -1.68 -3.25 5.32
N SER A 83 -0.37 -3.21 5.07
CA SER A 83 0.66 -3.22 6.13
C SER A 83 0.51 -4.36 7.15
N LYS A 84 0.04 -5.54 6.74
CA LYS A 84 0.19 -6.75 7.54
C LYS A 84 1.22 -7.60 6.80
N LEU A 85 2.42 -7.73 7.36
CA LEU A 85 3.47 -8.62 6.85
C LEU A 85 3.08 -10.10 7.04
N LYS A 86 2.03 -10.53 6.33
CA LYS A 86 1.50 -11.90 6.32
C LYS A 86 1.69 -12.54 4.95
N PRO A 87 1.83 -13.87 4.91
CA PRO A 87 2.99 -14.62 5.36
C PRO A 87 4.06 -14.65 4.26
N PHE A 88 5.32 -14.48 4.67
CA PHE A 88 6.48 -14.65 3.82
C PHE A 88 6.44 -16.03 3.15
N THR A 89 6.14 -16.08 1.86
CA THR A 89 5.93 -17.32 1.07
C THR A 89 7.21 -18.13 0.81
N GLY A 90 8.21 -18.03 1.67
CA GLY A 90 9.40 -18.88 1.69
C GLY A 90 9.70 -19.47 3.06
N VAL A 91 8.89 -19.13 4.08
CA VAL A 91 9.00 -19.63 5.45
C VAL A 91 7.70 -20.36 5.80
N ASP A 92 7.32 -21.33 4.97
CA ASP A 92 6.18 -22.22 5.23
C ASP A 92 6.38 -23.12 6.46
N ARG A 93 7.47 -22.95 7.21
CA ARG A 93 7.58 -23.49 8.56
C ARG A 93 6.78 -22.64 9.52
N ALA A 94 5.46 -22.77 9.42
CA ALA A 94 4.54 -22.38 10.47
C ALA A 94 5.07 -22.90 11.81
N GLY A 95 5.39 -22.00 12.73
CA GLY A 95 5.82 -22.34 14.10
C GLY A 95 7.28 -22.03 14.46
N GLU A 96 8.17 -21.68 13.52
CA GLU A 96 9.54 -21.33 13.90
C GLU A 96 9.65 -19.86 14.36
N SER A 97 10.02 -19.67 15.63
CA SER A 97 10.40 -18.38 16.19
C SER A 97 11.72 -17.89 15.56
N GLY A 98 11.84 -16.58 15.32
CA GLY A 98 13.01 -16.04 14.63
C GLY A 98 13.01 -14.52 14.50
N ILE A 99 14.11 -13.98 13.98
CA ILE A 99 14.26 -12.56 13.67
C ILE A 99 13.96 -12.33 12.19
N ILE A 100 13.12 -11.35 11.89
CA ILE A 100 12.84 -10.90 10.53
C ILE A 100 13.27 -9.44 10.41
N TYR A 101 13.97 -9.12 9.34
CA TYR A 101 14.29 -7.74 8.99
C TYR A 101 13.39 -7.27 7.86
N VAL A 102 12.89 -6.06 8.02
CA VAL A 102 12.00 -5.40 7.07
C VAL A 102 12.56 -4.01 6.81
N SER A 103 12.62 -3.57 5.56
CA SER A 103 13.19 -2.28 5.19
C SER A 103 12.50 -1.68 3.97
N GLY A 104 12.73 -0.39 3.77
CA GLY A 104 12.41 0.36 2.58
C GLY A 104 13.09 1.73 2.63
N HIS A 105 12.83 2.54 1.62
CA HIS A 105 13.32 3.90 1.54
C HIS A 105 12.17 4.88 1.51
N LEU A 106 12.38 6.00 2.17
CA LEU A 106 11.49 7.15 2.23
C LEU A 106 12.20 8.30 1.52
N HIS A 107 11.56 8.91 0.54
CA HIS A 107 12.11 10.06 -0.18
C HIS A 107 11.28 11.30 0.09
N LEU A 108 11.93 12.35 0.61
CA LEU A 108 11.32 13.65 0.84
C LEU A 108 11.76 14.66 -0.22
N ARG A 109 10.82 15.46 -0.74
CA ARG A 109 11.14 16.58 -1.65
C ARG A 109 11.76 17.78 -0.92
N GLU A 110 11.46 17.92 0.35
CA GLU A 110 11.91 19.01 1.21
C GLU A 110 12.15 18.51 2.64
N GLU A 111 12.96 19.24 3.41
CA GLU A 111 13.11 18.97 4.83
C GLU A 111 11.77 19.16 5.52
N ARG A 112 11.37 18.18 6.35
CA ARG A 112 10.08 18.23 7.01
C ARG A 112 10.06 17.44 8.31
N GLU A 113 9.15 17.86 9.17
CA GLU A 113 8.76 17.13 10.36
C GLU A 113 7.51 16.29 10.10
N LEU A 114 7.55 15.00 10.45
CA LEU A 114 6.47 14.06 10.19
C LEU A 114 6.26 13.08 11.34
N LEU A 115 5.17 12.31 11.27
CA LEU A 115 4.89 11.21 12.18
C LEU A 115 5.09 9.87 11.47
N LEU A 116 5.95 9.02 12.03
CA LEU A 116 6.02 7.60 11.72
C LEU A 116 5.08 6.85 12.66
N TRP A 117 4.00 6.31 12.14
CA TRP A 117 3.11 5.42 12.88
C TRP A 117 3.60 4.00 12.70
N ILE A 118 3.94 3.32 13.79
CA ILE A 118 4.36 1.93 13.73
C ILE A 118 3.67 1.14 14.85
N GLY A 119 3.18 -0.05 14.50
CA GLY A 119 2.57 -0.98 15.44
C GLY A 119 2.91 -2.41 15.07
N SER A 120 3.10 -3.26 16.07
CA SER A 120 3.44 -4.66 15.84
C SER A 120 3.00 -5.52 17.00
N ARG A 121 2.57 -6.75 16.69
CA ARG A 121 2.33 -7.78 17.72
C ARG A 121 3.60 -8.43 18.23
N SER A 122 4.70 -8.30 17.48
CA SER A 122 6.02 -8.80 17.84
C SER A 122 6.88 -7.67 18.39
N PRO A 123 7.76 -7.93 19.37
CA PRO A 123 8.78 -6.96 19.76
C PRO A 123 9.56 -6.50 18.53
N LEU A 124 9.81 -5.18 18.45
CA LEU A 124 10.52 -4.59 17.33
C LEU A 124 11.56 -3.56 17.76
N ARG A 125 12.51 -3.32 16.86
CA ARG A 125 13.46 -2.21 16.94
C ARG A 125 13.57 -1.55 15.58
N LEU A 126 13.66 -0.22 15.58
CA LEU A 126 13.76 0.61 14.38
C LEU A 126 15.14 1.25 14.27
N TRP A 127 15.69 1.26 13.07
CA TRP A 127 16.80 2.10 12.66
C TRP A 127 16.33 3.03 11.54
N LEU A 128 16.82 4.26 11.59
CA LEU A 128 16.62 5.26 10.55
C LEU A 128 18.00 5.83 10.20
N ASP A 129 18.40 5.69 8.95
CA ASP A 129 19.74 6.06 8.44
C ASP A 129 20.87 5.48 9.28
N GLY A 130 20.75 4.19 9.61
CA GLY A 130 21.72 3.45 10.42
C GLY A 130 21.70 3.80 11.92
N LYS A 131 20.87 4.76 12.36
CA LYS A 131 20.76 5.14 13.78
C LYS A 131 19.56 4.46 14.41
N ALA A 132 19.80 3.68 15.47
CA ALA A 132 18.74 3.10 16.26
C ALA A 132 17.85 4.23 16.83
N ARG A 133 16.53 4.04 16.74
CA ARG A 133 15.55 4.94 17.36
C ARG A 133 14.99 4.24 18.58
N ASP A 134 15.03 4.95 19.70
CA ASP A 134 14.36 4.50 20.92
C ASP A 134 12.87 4.57 20.66
N PHE A 135 12.28 3.39 20.53
CA PHE A 135 10.84 3.23 20.49
C PHE A 135 10.43 2.73 21.87
N PRO A 136 9.42 3.33 22.53
CA PRO A 136 9.00 2.90 23.86
C PRO A 136 8.72 1.40 23.82
N ALA A 137 9.56 0.66 24.53
CA ALA A 137 9.65 -0.79 24.43
C ALA A 137 8.30 -1.42 24.78
N GLN A 138 7.90 -2.39 23.95
CA GLN A 138 6.72 -3.24 24.12
C GLN A 138 5.39 -2.50 23.91
N THR A 139 4.81 -2.67 22.73
CA THR A 139 3.38 -2.93 22.70
C THR A 139 3.14 -4.12 23.62
N GLU A 140 2.15 -4.04 24.52
CA GLU A 140 1.71 -5.21 25.29
C GLU A 140 1.59 -6.38 24.30
N GLU A 141 2.17 -7.54 24.64
CA GLU A 141 2.23 -8.68 23.73
C GLU A 141 0.82 -8.97 23.18
N GLY A 142 0.66 -8.87 21.85
CA GLY A 142 -0.63 -9.01 21.18
C GLY A 142 -1.35 -7.72 20.78
N SER A 143 -0.87 -6.54 21.20
CA SER A 143 -1.43 -5.24 20.78
C SER A 143 -0.84 -4.78 19.44
N THR A 144 -1.70 -4.46 18.48
CA THR A 144 -1.35 -3.81 17.21
C THR A 144 -1.45 -2.29 17.29
N ALA A 145 -1.55 -1.74 18.50
CA ALA A 145 -1.69 -0.31 18.69
C ALA A 145 -0.53 0.45 18.01
N LEU A 146 -0.89 1.32 17.05
CA LEU A 146 0.07 2.21 16.44
C LEU A 146 0.52 3.26 17.45
N ARG A 147 1.81 3.56 17.44
CA ARG A 147 2.34 4.70 18.18
C ARG A 147 3.04 5.65 17.20
N PRO A 148 2.74 6.95 17.27
CA PRO A 148 3.44 7.93 16.46
C PRO A 148 4.84 8.17 17.03
N LEU A 149 5.84 8.17 16.16
CA LEU A 149 7.20 8.65 16.41
C LEU A 149 7.41 9.91 15.56
N ARG A 150 7.64 11.04 16.22
CA ARG A 150 7.95 12.30 15.55
C ARG A 150 9.37 12.26 14.98
N LEU A 151 9.52 12.56 13.70
CA LEU A 151 10.79 12.55 12.98
C LEU A 151 11.01 13.89 12.30
N GLN A 152 12.20 14.47 12.47
CA GLN A 152 12.71 15.55 11.62
C GLN A 152 13.64 14.91 10.59
N LEU A 153 13.30 15.03 9.31
CA LEU A 153 14.08 14.46 8.21
C LEU A 153 14.43 15.53 7.19
N ASP A 154 15.67 15.47 6.72
CA ASP A 154 16.17 16.34 5.66
C ASP A 154 15.50 16.00 4.31
N ARG A 155 15.71 16.87 3.33
CA ARG A 155 15.41 16.52 1.93
C ARG A 155 16.29 15.37 1.47
N GLY A 156 15.72 14.34 0.88
CA GLY A 156 16.47 13.26 0.25
C GLY A 156 15.93 11.88 0.54
N ALA A 157 16.78 10.87 0.37
CA ALA A 157 16.46 9.47 0.62
C ALA A 157 16.86 9.10 2.06
N HIS A 158 15.93 8.49 2.78
CA HIS A 158 16.12 7.96 4.13
C HIS A 158 15.84 6.47 4.13
N CYS A 159 16.78 5.69 4.68
CA CYS A 159 16.61 4.24 4.81
C CYS A 159 16.05 3.92 6.20
N TRP A 160 14.94 3.21 6.26
CA TRP A 160 14.45 2.65 7.52
C TRP A 160 14.61 1.14 7.52
N LEU A 161 14.91 0.59 8.69
CA LEU A 161 15.13 -0.83 8.91
C LEU A 161 14.44 -1.21 10.22
N ILE A 162 13.60 -2.23 10.18
CA ILE A 162 12.87 -2.75 11.32
C ILE A 162 13.30 -4.18 11.56
N LYS A 163 13.75 -4.47 12.77
CA LYS A 163 14.02 -5.82 13.27
C LYS A 163 12.81 -6.28 14.07
N LEU A 164 12.20 -7.38 13.67
CA LEU A 164 11.05 -8.00 14.32
C LEU A 164 11.49 -9.32 14.98
N ALA A 165 11.16 -9.50 16.25
CA ALA A 165 11.36 -10.75 16.96
C ALA A 165 10.05 -11.54 17.00
N ARG A 166 9.90 -12.53 16.10
CA ARG A 166 8.78 -13.46 16.12
C ARG A 166 8.99 -14.46 17.26
N THR A 167 8.32 -14.26 18.38
CA THR A 167 8.42 -15.12 19.57
C THR A 167 7.41 -16.26 19.58
N SER A 168 6.29 -16.13 18.87
CA SER A 168 5.22 -17.13 18.83
C SER A 168 4.97 -17.64 17.40
N ALA A 169 4.23 -18.76 17.30
CA ALA A 169 3.79 -19.30 16.03
C ALA A 169 2.85 -18.35 15.26
N ARG A 170 2.25 -17.35 15.93
CA ARG A 170 1.41 -16.35 15.27
C ARG A 170 2.23 -15.56 14.25
N GLU A 171 1.56 -15.16 13.17
CA GLU A 171 2.18 -14.35 12.14
C GLU A 171 2.59 -12.98 12.72
N PRO A 172 3.78 -12.47 12.41
CA PRO A 172 4.12 -11.11 12.77
C PRO A 172 3.19 -10.16 12.02
N GLU A 173 2.50 -9.31 12.77
CA GLU A 173 1.77 -8.18 12.21
C GLU A 173 2.66 -6.96 12.45
N LEU A 174 3.00 -6.21 11.40
CA LEU A 174 3.75 -4.97 11.46
C LEU A 174 3.09 -3.97 10.53
N GLU A 175 2.51 -2.93 11.10
CA GLU A 175 1.89 -1.82 10.41
C GLU A 175 2.81 -0.59 10.44
N VAL A 176 2.98 0.09 9.29
CA VAL A 176 3.80 1.30 9.16
C VAL A 176 3.09 2.33 8.27
N PHE A 177 3.01 3.57 8.76
CA PHE A 177 2.46 4.72 8.05
C PHE A 177 3.35 5.95 8.27
N PHE A 178 3.32 6.88 7.33
CA PHE A 178 3.88 8.22 7.52
C PHE A 178 2.80 9.26 7.26
N SER A 179 2.67 10.24 8.15
CA SER A 179 1.71 11.34 8.02
C SER A 179 2.35 12.67 8.38
N ALA A 180 1.68 13.77 8.05
CA ALA A 180 1.96 15.06 8.64
C ALA A 180 1.68 15.03 10.16
N LEU A 181 2.11 16.08 10.86
CA LEU A 181 1.89 16.23 12.31
C LEU A 181 0.41 16.35 12.70
N ASP A 182 -0.43 16.86 11.80
CA ASP A 182 -1.88 16.92 11.96
C ASP A 182 -2.59 15.60 11.57
N GLY A 183 -1.82 14.63 11.07
CA GLY A 183 -2.31 13.34 10.62
C GLY A 183 -2.70 13.26 9.15
N SER A 184 -2.57 14.32 8.34
CA SER A 184 -2.88 14.23 6.91
C SER A 184 -1.88 13.34 6.16
N SER A 185 -2.25 12.88 4.96
CA SER A 185 -1.27 12.25 4.07
C SER A 185 -0.23 13.27 3.59
N LEU A 186 0.91 12.76 3.11
CA LEU A 186 2.02 13.55 2.60
C LEU A 186 2.11 13.35 1.08
N ASP A 187 1.98 14.42 0.31
CA ASP A 187 2.11 14.38 -1.16
C ASP A 187 3.57 14.53 -1.63
N GLU A 188 4.43 15.01 -0.73
CA GLU A 188 5.86 15.18 -0.94
C GLU A 188 6.74 14.04 -0.41
N VAL A 189 6.11 12.91 -0.05
CA VAL A 189 6.78 11.67 0.37
C VAL A 189 6.55 10.54 -0.61
N ALA A 190 7.63 9.87 -1.01
CA ALA A 190 7.58 8.63 -1.80
C ALA A 190 8.24 7.46 -1.06
N PHE A 191 7.61 6.29 -1.15
CA PHE A 191 8.15 5.03 -0.68
C PHE A 191 8.72 4.22 -1.83
N THR A 192 9.96 3.77 -1.69
CA THR A 192 10.64 2.97 -2.71
C THR A 192 11.34 1.77 -2.06
N LEU A 193 11.65 0.77 -2.89
CA LEU A 193 12.44 -0.40 -2.47
C LEU A 193 13.93 -0.22 -2.72
N SER A 194 14.39 0.92 -3.22
CA SER A 194 15.79 1.18 -3.56
C SER A 194 16.17 2.60 -3.17
N SER A 195 17.45 2.82 -2.89
CA SER A 195 18.01 4.14 -2.61
C SER A 195 18.00 5.11 -3.80
N ALA A 196 17.72 4.60 -5.00
CA ALA A 196 17.59 5.42 -6.22
C ALA A 196 16.43 6.42 -6.12
N ALA A 197 16.50 7.49 -6.93
CA ALA A 197 15.44 8.48 -6.98
C ALA A 197 14.07 7.82 -7.32
N PRO A 198 12.97 8.21 -6.66
CA PRO A 198 11.66 7.62 -6.90
C PRO A 198 11.20 7.90 -8.33
N THR A 199 10.57 6.89 -8.93
CA THR A 199 9.87 7.05 -10.20
C THR A 199 8.56 7.84 -9.99
N PRO A 200 7.96 8.40 -11.05
CA PRO A 200 6.64 9.03 -10.94
C PRO A 200 5.56 8.10 -10.36
N MET A 201 5.66 6.79 -10.64
CA MET A 201 4.74 5.79 -10.08
C MET A 201 4.92 5.62 -8.57
N ASP A 202 6.14 5.75 -8.04
CA ASP A 202 6.39 5.63 -6.60
C ASP A 202 5.75 6.80 -5.83
N TRP A 203 5.83 8.02 -6.38
CA TRP A 203 5.11 9.19 -5.85
C TRP A 203 3.61 8.96 -5.85
N VAL A 204 3.06 8.54 -7.00
CA VAL A 204 1.63 8.30 -7.11
C VAL A 204 1.17 7.24 -6.12
N ARG A 205 1.82 6.08 -6.00
CA ARG A 205 1.41 5.05 -5.03
C ARG A 205 1.41 5.53 -3.59
N SER A 206 2.35 6.42 -3.25
CA SER A 206 2.49 6.95 -1.88
C SER A 206 1.40 7.96 -1.54
N SER A 207 0.78 8.58 -2.54
CA SER A 207 -0.17 9.68 -2.35
C SER A 207 -1.54 9.45 -3.02
N ALA A 208 -1.72 8.34 -3.75
CA ALA A 208 -2.86 8.12 -4.66
C ALA A 208 -4.24 8.39 -4.03
N PRO A 209 -4.51 7.99 -2.77
CA PRO A 209 -5.80 8.28 -2.14
C PRO A 209 -6.13 9.77 -1.98
N ALA A 210 -5.13 10.65 -2.02
CA ALA A 210 -5.29 12.09 -1.92
C ALA A 210 -5.24 12.82 -3.28
N LEU A 211 -4.91 12.11 -4.38
CA LEU A 211 -4.76 12.72 -5.70
C LEU A 211 -6.11 12.78 -6.44
N SER A 212 -6.41 13.94 -7.02
CA SER A 212 -7.50 14.10 -7.98
C SER A 212 -7.18 13.43 -9.32
N PRO A 213 -8.19 13.15 -10.18
CA PRO A 213 -7.95 12.65 -11.54
C PRO A 213 -7.01 13.54 -12.38
N ALA A 214 -7.08 14.86 -12.23
CA ALA A 214 -6.16 15.78 -12.91
C ALA A 214 -4.70 15.57 -12.47
N GLN A 215 -4.46 15.50 -11.15
CA GLN A 215 -3.13 15.23 -10.61
C GLN A 215 -2.62 13.85 -10.99
N LEU A 216 -3.47 12.82 -10.98
CA LEU A 216 -3.12 11.48 -11.46
C LEU A 216 -2.75 11.51 -12.95
N PHE A 217 -3.51 12.22 -13.79
CA PHE A 217 -3.21 12.35 -15.21
C PHE A 217 -1.87 13.05 -15.47
N GLU A 218 -1.51 14.05 -14.67
CA GLU A 218 -0.21 14.73 -14.76
C GLU A 218 0.95 13.82 -14.31
N GLN A 219 0.79 13.13 -13.18
CA GLN A 219 1.88 12.43 -12.49
C GLN A 219 2.10 10.99 -12.97
N LEU A 220 1.06 10.30 -13.44
CA LEU A 220 1.21 8.92 -13.87
C LEU A 220 2.08 8.83 -15.12
N PRO A 221 3.01 7.85 -15.18
CA PRO A 221 3.70 7.54 -16.41
C PRO A 221 2.68 7.05 -17.44
N GLN A 222 2.88 7.43 -18.70
CA GLN A 222 2.06 6.90 -19.79
C GLN A 222 2.48 5.45 -20.08
N LEU A 223 1.52 4.53 -20.03
CA LEU A 223 1.71 3.15 -20.46
C LEU A 223 1.73 3.08 -21.98
N GLU A 224 2.68 2.31 -22.53
CA GLU A 224 2.72 2.01 -23.97
C GLU A 224 1.56 1.09 -24.39
N LYS A 225 1.17 0.18 -23.49
CA LYS A 225 0.10 -0.80 -23.71
C LYS A 225 -0.55 -1.16 -22.39
N LEU A 226 -1.88 -1.33 -22.41
CA LEU A 226 -2.64 -1.91 -21.30
C LEU A 226 -3.03 -3.34 -21.69
N ASP A 227 -2.33 -4.32 -21.13
CA ASP A 227 -2.62 -5.75 -21.30
C ASP A 227 -2.20 -6.49 -20.03
N LEU A 228 -3.06 -6.40 -19.02
CA LEU A 228 -2.82 -6.95 -17.69
C LEU A 228 -3.60 -8.26 -17.58
N GLY A 229 -2.90 -9.34 -17.23
CA GLY A 229 -3.49 -10.66 -16.98
C GLY A 229 -3.47 -11.06 -15.51
N PHE A 230 -2.88 -10.23 -14.65
CA PHE A 230 -2.72 -10.43 -13.22
C PHE A 230 -2.11 -11.79 -12.85
N ASP A 231 -1.37 -12.42 -13.77
CA ASP A 231 -0.59 -13.63 -13.53
C ASP A 231 0.68 -13.33 -12.72
N LYS A 232 0.99 -12.06 -12.52
CA LYS A 232 2.16 -11.55 -11.78
C LYS A 232 1.76 -10.32 -10.98
N GLU A 233 2.35 -10.16 -9.79
CA GLU A 233 2.14 -8.96 -8.96
C GLU A 233 2.53 -7.66 -9.69
N SER A 234 3.55 -7.73 -10.56
CA SER A 234 4.02 -6.62 -11.39
C SER A 234 2.98 -6.04 -12.35
N ASP A 235 1.88 -6.76 -12.63
CA ASP A 235 0.79 -6.21 -13.44
C ASP A 235 0.05 -5.10 -12.69
N ALA A 236 -0.21 -5.30 -11.40
CA ALA A 236 -0.83 -4.29 -10.56
C ALA A 236 0.11 -3.10 -10.26
N ASP A 237 1.40 -3.27 -10.47
CA ASP A 237 2.40 -2.20 -10.34
C ASP A 237 2.30 -1.17 -11.50
N GLN A 238 1.66 -1.53 -12.61
CA GLN A 238 1.44 -0.60 -13.73
C GLN A 238 0.26 0.35 -13.49
N LEU A 239 -0.51 0.14 -12.43
CA LEU A 239 -1.72 0.87 -12.11
C LEU A 239 -1.52 1.76 -10.88
N ALA A 240 -2.14 2.94 -10.89
CA ALA A 240 -2.48 3.62 -9.66
C ALA A 240 -3.71 2.95 -9.05
N ILE A 241 -3.61 2.52 -7.80
CA ILE A 241 -4.66 1.79 -7.11
C ILE A 241 -5.10 2.62 -5.90
N VAL A 242 -6.36 3.03 -5.90
CA VAL A 242 -6.94 3.91 -4.88
C VAL A 242 -8.13 3.22 -4.21
N GLY A 243 -8.21 3.31 -2.89
CA GLY A 243 -9.30 2.72 -2.12
C GLY A 243 -9.14 1.21 -1.93
N GLY A 244 -10.26 0.51 -1.79
CA GLY A 244 -10.30 -0.87 -1.30
C GLY A 244 -10.41 -0.91 0.23
N ALA A 245 -11.37 -1.71 0.70
CA ALA A 245 -11.88 -1.51 2.05
C ALA A 245 -11.49 -2.61 3.04
N HIS A 246 -11.16 -3.81 2.54
CA HIS A 246 -10.75 -4.94 3.37
C HIS A 246 -9.24 -5.00 3.58
N ASP A 247 -8.83 -5.51 4.75
CA ASP A 247 -7.45 -5.55 5.26
C ASP A 247 -6.40 -6.25 4.39
N TYR A 248 -6.81 -6.93 3.33
CA TYR A 248 -5.90 -7.64 2.44
C TYR A 248 -6.22 -7.43 0.96
N LEU A 249 -7.02 -6.43 0.62
CA LEU A 249 -7.44 -6.17 -0.74
C LEU A 249 -7.22 -4.69 -1.13
N PRO A 250 -6.78 -4.42 -2.37
CA PRO A 250 -6.65 -5.38 -3.45
C PRO A 250 -5.34 -6.19 -3.43
N THR A 251 -5.41 -7.43 -3.91
CA THR A 251 -4.25 -8.33 -4.01
C THR A 251 -4.27 -9.06 -5.35
N VAL A 252 -3.09 -9.25 -5.96
CA VAL A 252 -2.92 -10.13 -7.12
C VAL A 252 -2.69 -11.56 -6.64
N LEU A 253 -3.50 -12.49 -7.14
CA LEU A 253 -3.37 -13.92 -6.91
C LEU A 253 -3.03 -14.63 -8.22
N PRO A 254 -1.75 -14.99 -8.47
CA PRO A 254 -1.37 -15.80 -9.61
C PRO A 254 -2.05 -17.17 -9.60
N ALA A 255 -2.35 -17.76 -10.76
CA ALA A 255 -3.00 -19.08 -10.83
C ALA A 255 -2.25 -20.18 -10.08
N THR A 256 -0.91 -20.11 -10.02
CA THR A 256 -0.07 -21.08 -9.30
C THR A 256 -0.25 -21.05 -7.78
N ARG A 257 -0.86 -19.99 -7.23
CA ARG A 257 -1.14 -19.81 -5.80
C ARG A 257 -2.63 -19.90 -5.46
N ALA A 258 -3.49 -20.16 -6.43
CA ALA A 258 -4.92 -20.35 -6.20
C ALA A 258 -5.16 -21.78 -5.72
N PRO A 259 -5.45 -21.96 -4.41
CA PRO A 259 -6.72 -22.62 -4.17
C PRO A 259 -7.73 -21.68 -3.52
N ARG A 260 -7.29 -20.68 -2.74
CA ARG A 260 -8.18 -19.89 -1.90
C ARG A 260 -7.57 -18.53 -1.56
N THR A 261 -8.36 -17.46 -1.63
CA THR A 261 -8.09 -16.18 -0.96
C THR A 261 -7.93 -16.42 0.55
N TYR A 262 -7.52 -15.38 1.30
CA TYR A 262 -7.39 -15.43 2.77
C TYR A 262 -8.63 -16.03 3.47
N ASP A 263 -9.80 -15.77 2.91
CA ASP A 263 -11.07 -16.24 3.44
C ASP A 263 -11.48 -17.64 2.96
N GLY A 264 -10.71 -18.30 2.10
CA GLY A 264 -11.18 -19.56 1.53
C GLY A 264 -11.91 -19.38 0.19
N LEU A 265 -12.08 -18.14 -0.31
CA LEU A 265 -12.80 -17.86 -1.55
C LEU A 265 -11.94 -18.21 -2.75
N ALA A 266 -12.47 -18.93 -3.72
CA ALA A 266 -11.79 -19.17 -4.99
C ALA A 266 -12.41 -18.29 -6.09
N PRO A 267 -11.62 -17.67 -6.98
CA PRO A 267 -12.17 -17.15 -8.23
C PRO A 267 -12.72 -18.33 -9.06
N PRO A 268 -13.65 -18.10 -9.99
CA PRO A 268 -14.08 -19.14 -10.92
C PRO A 268 -12.88 -19.74 -11.66
N SER A 269 -12.94 -21.04 -11.98
CA SER A 269 -11.83 -21.74 -12.65
C SER A 269 -11.48 -21.11 -14.02
N GLY A 270 -10.23 -21.30 -14.45
CA GLY A 270 -9.75 -20.84 -15.76
C GLY A 270 -9.20 -19.42 -15.81
N ALA A 271 -8.93 -18.78 -14.67
CA ALA A 271 -8.09 -17.57 -14.62
C ALA A 271 -6.60 -17.91 -14.66
N ARG A 272 -5.78 -17.01 -15.23
CA ARG A 272 -4.31 -17.11 -15.21
C ARG A 272 -3.70 -16.39 -14.00
N GLY A 273 -4.46 -15.46 -13.46
CA GLY A 273 -4.27 -14.79 -12.19
C GLY A 273 -5.39 -13.77 -12.02
N VAL A 274 -5.59 -13.27 -10.81
CA VAL A 274 -6.70 -12.35 -10.54
C VAL A 274 -6.25 -11.20 -9.66
N LEU A 275 -6.68 -9.99 -9.97
CA LEU A 275 -6.76 -8.91 -9.00
C LEU A 275 -8.06 -9.08 -8.22
N VAL A 276 -7.96 -9.28 -6.91
CA VAL A 276 -9.12 -9.43 -6.03
C VAL A 276 -9.40 -8.10 -5.35
N SER A 277 -10.67 -7.73 -5.23
CA SER A 277 -11.17 -6.58 -4.48
C SER A 277 -12.33 -6.99 -3.59
N HIS A 278 -12.55 -6.23 -2.52
CA HIS A 278 -13.74 -6.32 -1.67
C HIS A 278 -14.16 -4.89 -1.30
N PRO A 279 -15.01 -4.25 -2.11
CA PRO A 279 -15.68 -3.04 -1.69
C PRO A 279 -16.62 -3.37 -0.52
N VAL A 280 -16.33 -2.87 0.68
CA VAL A 280 -17.18 -3.11 1.87
C VAL A 280 -18.29 -2.07 2.02
N ALA A 281 -18.29 -1.02 1.19
CA ALA A 281 -19.31 0.02 1.15
C ALA A 281 -19.28 0.75 -0.20
N ALA A 282 -20.36 1.44 -0.56
CA ALA A 282 -20.47 2.15 -1.82
C ALA A 282 -19.46 3.31 -1.94
N GLU A 283 -19.17 3.96 -0.82
CA GLU A 283 -18.20 5.05 -0.67
C GLU A 283 -16.75 4.55 -0.53
N LEU A 284 -16.54 3.24 -0.33
CA LEU A 284 -15.24 2.60 -0.21
C LEU A 284 -14.95 1.70 -1.43
N SER A 285 -15.13 2.25 -2.62
CA SER A 285 -14.81 1.57 -3.87
C SER A 285 -13.30 1.38 -4.03
N LEU A 286 -12.93 0.40 -4.85
CA LEU A 286 -11.58 0.28 -5.38
C LEU A 286 -11.55 0.95 -6.75
N ARG A 287 -10.55 1.79 -7.01
CA ARG A 287 -10.34 2.42 -8.31
C ARG A 287 -8.95 2.09 -8.85
N LEU A 288 -8.92 1.72 -10.12
CA LEU A 288 -7.71 1.44 -10.88
C LEU A 288 -7.54 2.52 -11.94
N TYR A 289 -6.37 3.15 -11.96
CA TYR A 289 -6.03 4.23 -12.88
C TYR A 289 -4.86 3.85 -13.77
N ALA A 290 -5.00 4.13 -15.07
CA ALA A 290 -3.93 3.99 -16.06
C ALA A 290 -3.92 5.21 -16.98
N LYS A 291 -2.74 5.78 -17.23
CA LYS A 291 -2.57 6.82 -18.25
C LYS A 291 -2.07 6.18 -19.55
N LEU A 292 -2.75 6.39 -20.66
CA LEU A 292 -2.41 5.75 -21.94
C LEU A 292 -2.99 6.50 -23.14
N THR A 293 -2.38 6.30 -24.32
CA THR A 293 -2.96 6.74 -25.59
C THR A 293 -3.93 5.70 -26.12
N ILE A 294 -5.15 6.12 -26.41
CA ILE A 294 -6.18 5.25 -26.97
C ILE A 294 -5.86 4.98 -28.46
N PRO A 295 -5.87 3.72 -28.93
CA PRO A 295 -5.66 3.39 -30.33
C PRO A 295 -6.59 4.16 -31.28
N ALA A 296 -6.09 4.49 -32.47
CA ALA A 296 -6.85 5.29 -33.43
C ALA A 296 -8.00 4.53 -34.13
N LYS A 297 -7.96 3.19 -34.15
CA LYS A 297 -8.89 2.37 -34.94
C LYS A 297 -9.69 1.43 -34.05
N SER A 298 -10.98 1.73 -33.91
CA SER A 298 -11.97 0.93 -33.17
C SER A 298 -11.53 0.54 -31.74
N PRO A 299 -11.06 1.50 -30.94
CA PRO A 299 -10.48 1.19 -29.63
C PRO A 299 -11.55 0.64 -28.68
N ARG A 300 -11.22 -0.47 -27.99
CA ARG A 300 -12.11 -1.08 -26.98
C ARG A 300 -11.35 -1.46 -25.73
N LEU A 301 -11.96 -1.18 -24.58
CA LEU A 301 -11.52 -1.75 -23.31
C LEU A 301 -12.22 -3.08 -23.08
N GLU A 302 -11.43 -4.15 -23.01
CA GLU A 302 -11.89 -5.50 -22.67
C GLU A 302 -11.53 -5.79 -21.21
N LEU A 303 -12.51 -6.28 -20.45
CA LEU A 303 -12.30 -6.76 -19.08
C LEU A 303 -12.90 -8.15 -18.93
N ARG A 304 -12.30 -8.96 -18.07
CA ARG A 304 -12.86 -10.24 -17.65
C ARG A 304 -13.01 -10.24 -16.14
N ALA A 305 -14.24 -10.23 -15.65
CA ALA A 305 -14.54 -10.06 -14.25
C ALA A 305 -15.51 -11.13 -13.73
N ALA A 306 -15.47 -11.41 -12.44
CA ALA A 306 -16.42 -12.26 -11.74
C ALA A 306 -16.68 -11.72 -10.33
N ALA A 307 -17.83 -12.07 -9.77
CA ALA A 307 -18.11 -11.84 -8.36
C ALA A 307 -18.02 -13.15 -7.57
N GLU A 308 -17.87 -13.02 -6.26
CA GLU A 308 -18.06 -14.11 -5.30
C GLU A 308 -19.43 -14.78 -5.50
N HIS A 309 -19.48 -16.09 -5.32
CA HIS A 309 -20.72 -16.84 -5.42
C HIS A 309 -20.82 -18.04 -4.48
N GLU A 310 -19.69 -18.54 -3.94
CA GLU A 310 -19.65 -19.82 -3.21
C GLU A 310 -20.26 -19.71 -1.81
N ARG A 311 -20.00 -18.62 -1.08
CA ARG A 311 -20.53 -18.43 0.29
C ARG A 311 -21.96 -17.93 0.31
N SER A 312 -22.42 -17.42 -0.82
CA SER A 312 -23.56 -16.52 -0.88
C SER A 312 -24.31 -16.71 -2.21
N GLU A 313 -24.67 -17.95 -2.51
CA GLU A 313 -25.34 -18.31 -3.77
C GLU A 313 -26.52 -17.35 -4.02
N GLY A 314 -26.41 -16.58 -5.11
CA GLY A 314 -27.44 -15.61 -5.46
C GLY A 314 -27.47 -14.31 -4.64
N LYS A 315 -26.41 -13.96 -3.89
CA LYS A 315 -26.38 -12.74 -3.05
C LYS A 315 -25.31 -11.71 -3.43
N GLY A 316 -24.07 -12.13 -3.69
CA GLY A 316 -23.00 -11.19 -4.07
C GLY A 316 -23.23 -10.53 -5.43
N ASP A 317 -23.19 -9.20 -5.49
CA ASP A 317 -23.10 -8.44 -6.74
C ASP A 317 -22.27 -7.16 -6.58
N CYS A 318 -21.46 -6.85 -7.59
CA CYS A 318 -20.61 -5.66 -7.59
C CYS A 318 -20.93 -4.79 -8.79
N LEU A 319 -20.70 -3.48 -8.65
CA LEU A 319 -20.71 -2.55 -9.76
C LEU A 319 -19.30 -2.39 -10.31
N LEU A 320 -19.14 -2.66 -11.60
CA LEU A 320 -17.97 -2.25 -12.35
C LEU A 320 -18.33 -1.03 -13.19
N ARG A 321 -17.58 0.04 -13.05
CA ARG A 321 -17.76 1.28 -13.83
C ARG A 321 -16.45 1.63 -14.54
N VAL A 322 -16.59 2.16 -15.74
CA VAL A 322 -15.46 2.64 -16.55
C VAL A 322 -15.68 4.12 -16.84
N ALA A 323 -14.64 4.91 -16.60
CA ALA A 323 -14.63 6.33 -16.89
C ALA A 323 -13.30 6.78 -17.51
N VAL A 324 -13.32 7.91 -18.20
CA VAL A 324 -12.17 8.49 -18.89
C VAL A 324 -12.04 9.96 -18.53
N PHE A 325 -10.82 10.40 -18.24
CA PHE A 325 -10.47 11.81 -18.07
C PHE A 325 -9.46 12.21 -19.15
N ASP A 326 -9.80 13.22 -19.96
CA ASP A 326 -8.99 13.72 -21.08
C ASP A 326 -8.51 15.18 -20.87
N GLY A 327 -8.47 15.63 -19.61
CA GLY A 327 -8.08 16.99 -19.22
C GLY A 327 -9.26 17.89 -18.79
N GLY A 328 -10.50 17.42 -18.97
CA GLY A 328 -11.72 18.10 -18.52
C GLY A 328 -12.30 17.50 -17.23
N GLU A 329 -13.54 17.05 -17.28
CA GLU A 329 -14.17 16.28 -16.20
C GLU A 329 -14.04 14.77 -16.46
N LEU A 330 -14.20 13.96 -15.42
CA LEU A 330 -14.23 12.50 -15.54
C LEU A 330 -15.54 12.08 -16.22
N GLN A 331 -15.46 11.51 -17.42
CA GLN A 331 -16.61 11.13 -18.24
C GLN A 331 -16.90 9.63 -18.12
N ALA A 332 -18.13 9.27 -17.75
CA ALA A 332 -18.55 7.87 -17.66
C ALA A 332 -18.66 7.24 -19.07
N ILE A 333 -18.07 6.07 -19.23
CA ILE A 333 -18.16 5.26 -20.45
C ILE A 333 -19.26 4.21 -20.31
N GLY A 334 -19.32 3.53 -19.17
CA GLY A 334 -20.30 2.49 -18.94
C GLY A 334 -20.26 1.92 -17.54
N ARG A 335 -21.26 1.09 -17.25
CA ARG A 335 -21.47 0.44 -15.97
C ARG A 335 -22.05 -0.95 -16.20
N GLU A 336 -21.52 -1.93 -15.48
CA GLU A 336 -21.99 -3.31 -15.50
C GLU A 336 -22.20 -3.83 -14.07
N VAL A 337 -23.19 -4.72 -13.92
CA VAL A 337 -23.38 -5.49 -12.68
C VAL A 337 -22.67 -6.83 -12.86
N ILE A 338 -21.70 -7.08 -11.99
CA ILE A 338 -20.92 -8.32 -11.94
C ILE A 338 -21.50 -9.17 -10.82
N GLY A 339 -21.92 -10.38 -11.16
CA GLY A 339 -22.68 -11.23 -10.25
C GLY A 339 -23.48 -12.29 -11.00
N PRO A 340 -24.10 -13.23 -10.28
CA PRO A 340 -24.88 -14.29 -10.90
C PRO A 340 -25.99 -13.74 -11.79
N ARG A 341 -26.01 -14.16 -13.07
CA ARG A 341 -27.03 -13.78 -14.06
C ARG A 341 -27.99 -14.94 -14.32
N GLY A 342 -29.26 -14.61 -14.62
CA GLY A 342 -30.30 -15.56 -15.01
C GLY A 342 -30.93 -16.34 -13.85
N ASP A 343 -31.90 -17.19 -14.21
CA ASP A 343 -32.54 -18.16 -13.32
C ASP A 343 -32.43 -19.57 -13.97
N PRO A 344 -31.67 -20.51 -13.39
CA PRO A 344 -30.91 -20.38 -12.14
C PRO A 344 -29.67 -19.49 -12.30
N PRO A 345 -29.19 -18.88 -11.20
CA PRO A 345 -28.04 -18.00 -11.22
C PRO A 345 -26.78 -18.75 -11.69
N ARG A 346 -26.23 -18.35 -12.85
CA ARG A 346 -24.95 -18.88 -13.32
C ARG A 346 -23.82 -18.02 -12.78
N ALA A 347 -23.01 -18.60 -11.91
CA ALA A 347 -21.71 -18.05 -11.54
C ALA A 347 -20.70 -18.28 -12.68
N GLY A 348 -19.77 -17.34 -12.86
CA GLY A 348 -18.71 -17.47 -13.85
C GLY A 348 -18.10 -16.15 -14.27
N TRP A 349 -17.10 -16.25 -15.14
CA TRP A 349 -16.46 -15.11 -15.78
C TRP A 349 -17.43 -14.39 -16.71
N GLN A 350 -17.44 -13.06 -16.63
CA GLN A 350 -18.13 -12.17 -17.55
C GLN A 350 -17.09 -11.42 -18.37
N ASP A 351 -17.17 -11.57 -19.69
CA ASP A 351 -16.38 -10.77 -20.63
C ASP A 351 -17.13 -9.48 -20.93
N LEU A 352 -16.49 -8.35 -20.65
CA LEU A 352 -17.04 -7.00 -20.79
C LEU A 352 -16.26 -6.26 -21.87
N SER A 353 -16.95 -5.42 -22.64
CA SER A 353 -16.36 -4.60 -23.70
C SER A 353 -16.95 -3.21 -23.65
N PHE A 354 -16.09 -2.19 -23.53
CA PHE A 354 -16.48 -0.78 -23.51
C PHE A 354 -15.89 -0.07 -24.73
N ASP A 355 -16.72 0.65 -25.47
CA ASP A 355 -16.30 1.43 -26.64
C ASP A 355 -15.59 2.72 -26.21
N LEU A 356 -14.39 2.95 -26.74
CA LEU A 356 -13.59 4.14 -26.48
C LEU A 356 -13.38 5.00 -27.74
N ALA A 357 -14.17 4.79 -28.80
CA ALA A 357 -14.00 5.46 -30.08
C ALA A 357 -14.00 7.00 -29.98
N ALA A 358 -14.75 7.58 -29.05
CA ALA A 358 -14.79 9.03 -28.82
C ALA A 358 -13.43 9.62 -28.40
N TYR A 359 -12.53 8.78 -27.88
CA TYR A 359 -11.20 9.16 -27.38
C TYR A 359 -10.06 8.64 -28.26
N ALA A 360 -10.36 8.07 -29.43
CA ALA A 360 -9.37 7.50 -30.33
C ALA A 360 -8.23 8.49 -30.65
N GLY A 361 -6.98 8.04 -30.49
CA GLY A 361 -5.77 8.84 -30.70
C GLY A 361 -5.43 9.83 -29.58
N ARG A 362 -6.23 9.93 -28.53
CA ARG A 362 -5.98 10.84 -27.39
C ARG A 362 -5.24 10.11 -26.26
N THR A 363 -4.40 10.84 -25.55
CA THR A 363 -3.89 10.39 -24.24
C THR A 363 -4.90 10.72 -23.18
N VAL A 364 -5.29 9.72 -22.40
CA VAL A 364 -6.31 9.84 -21.36
C VAL A 364 -5.86 9.17 -20.06
N LEU A 365 -6.51 9.51 -18.95
CA LEU A 365 -6.55 8.71 -17.75
C LEU A 365 -7.78 7.81 -17.81
N LEU A 366 -7.57 6.50 -17.86
CA LEU A 366 -8.61 5.50 -17.74
C LEU A 366 -8.83 5.15 -16.27
N GLU A 367 -10.08 5.18 -15.82
CA GLU A 367 -10.51 4.71 -14.51
C GLU A 367 -11.37 3.44 -14.65
N VAL A 368 -11.05 2.41 -13.86
CA VAL A 368 -11.93 1.26 -13.61
C VAL A 368 -12.28 1.25 -12.12
N GLU A 369 -13.54 1.51 -11.81
CA GLU A 369 -14.06 1.49 -10.44
C GLU A 369 -14.78 0.16 -10.16
N CYS A 370 -14.37 -0.52 -9.10
CA CYS A 370 -15.01 -1.69 -8.52
C CYS A 370 -15.68 -1.24 -7.21
N ALA A 371 -16.99 -1.01 -7.26
CA ALA A 371 -17.78 -0.55 -6.13
C ALA A 371 -18.72 -1.65 -5.64
N SER A 372 -19.10 -1.56 -4.37
CA SER A 372 -20.16 -2.41 -3.84
C SER A 372 -21.49 -2.00 -4.46
N GLY A 373 -22.37 -2.97 -4.58
CA GLY A 373 -23.75 -2.75 -4.93
C GLY A 373 -24.17 -3.41 -6.24
N GLY A 374 -25.47 -3.34 -6.46
CA GLY A 374 -26.18 -4.07 -7.49
C GLY A 374 -27.60 -4.33 -6.99
N PRO A 375 -28.44 -5.00 -7.77
CA PRO A 375 -29.83 -5.29 -7.38
C PRO A 375 -29.99 -6.04 -6.05
N ARG A 376 -28.93 -6.70 -5.55
CA ARG A 376 -29.00 -7.53 -4.34
C ARG A 376 -28.55 -6.80 -3.08
N GLY A 377 -27.56 -5.92 -3.19
CA GLY A 377 -27.23 -4.94 -2.15
C GLY A 377 -26.61 -5.51 -0.88
N ASP A 378 -25.99 -6.70 -0.93
CA ASP A 378 -25.33 -7.34 0.22
C ASP A 378 -23.80 -7.28 0.11
N TYR A 379 -23.25 -6.14 0.54
CA TYR A 379 -21.81 -5.82 0.47
C TYR A 379 -20.89 -6.78 1.25
N HIS A 380 -21.44 -7.57 2.19
CA HIS A 380 -20.66 -8.54 2.93
C HIS A 380 -20.06 -9.64 2.05
N PHE A 381 -20.65 -9.86 0.88
CA PHE A 381 -20.24 -10.90 -0.06
C PHE A 381 -19.68 -10.36 -1.39
N ASP A 382 -19.50 -9.06 -1.51
CA ASP A 382 -19.09 -8.39 -2.74
C ASP A 382 -17.58 -8.53 -3.01
N HIS A 383 -17.03 -9.75 -3.11
CA HIS A 383 -15.69 -9.90 -3.68
C HIS A 383 -15.78 -9.81 -5.20
N LEU A 384 -14.94 -8.97 -5.79
CA LEU A 384 -14.77 -8.85 -7.22
C LEU A 384 -13.41 -9.40 -7.63
N PHE A 385 -13.41 -10.27 -8.62
CA PHE A 385 -12.23 -10.84 -9.26
C PHE A 385 -12.09 -10.23 -10.65
N LEU A 386 -10.92 -9.68 -10.96
CA LEU A 386 -10.57 -9.20 -12.29
C LEU A 386 -9.43 -10.06 -12.85
N ASP A 387 -9.71 -10.87 -13.88
CA ASP A 387 -8.74 -11.76 -14.54
C ASP A 387 -7.96 -11.04 -15.64
N SER A 388 -8.58 -10.06 -16.31
CA SER A 388 -7.83 -9.25 -17.28
C SER A 388 -8.38 -7.85 -17.47
N LEU A 389 -7.49 -6.95 -17.87
CA LEU A 389 -7.75 -5.57 -18.26
C LEU A 389 -6.92 -5.25 -19.51
N ARG A 390 -7.57 -5.06 -20.66
CA ARG A 390 -6.89 -4.92 -21.96
C ARG A 390 -7.46 -3.80 -22.81
N LEU A 391 -6.60 -3.01 -23.43
CA LEU A 391 -6.97 -2.09 -24.50
C LEU A 391 -6.65 -2.72 -25.85
N ARG A 392 -7.65 -2.81 -26.73
CA ARG A 392 -7.56 -3.37 -28.09
C ARG A 392 -7.77 -2.32 -29.16
#